data_AF-A0A1G5G1Z4-F1
#
_entry.id   AF-A0A1G5G1Z4-F1
#
_cell.length_a   1.000
_cell.length_b   1.000
_cell.length_c   1.000
_cell.angle_alpha   90.00
_cell.angle_beta   90.00
_cell.angle_gamma   90.00
#
_symmetry.space_group_name_H-M   'P 1'
#
loop_
_entity.id
_entity.type
_entity.pdbx_description
1 polymer ?
#
loop_
_entity_poly.entity_id
_entity_poly.type
_entity_poly.pdbx_seq_one_letter_code
_entity_poly.pdbx_strand_id
1 'polypeptide(L)'
;MIIFGHYAFEIYFQGGSAFEDVCNEDDSIRLNDGAKRIFINTHGQNKEDVSPEFIALMRFIEYNEGVETQEESAPNLAKIQNRVAQIKASEEVGVKFMQRWEEEAIIKHDAKEEERLSSIRNIMNNLKLTAEEAMKALNIPEADYGKYKAML
;
A
#
# COMPACT_ATOMS: atom_id res chain seq x y z
N MET A 1 8.04 -7.03 -1.50
CA MET A 1 9.15 -7.90 -1.93
C MET A 1 10.47 -7.23 -1.60
N ILE A 2 11.07 -7.58 -0.46
CA ILE A 2 12.44 -7.18 -0.14
C ILE A 2 13.32 -8.37 -0.54
N ILE A 3 14.06 -8.23 -1.65
CA ILE A 3 15.01 -9.25 -2.10
C ILE A 3 16.38 -8.88 -1.53
N PHE A 4 16.84 -9.61 -0.53
CA PHE A 4 18.27 -9.74 -0.24
C PHE A 4 18.72 -11.13 -0.69
N GLY A 5 19.94 -11.20 -1.23
CA GLY A 5 20.50 -12.41 -1.85
C GLY A 5 20.25 -13.70 -1.05
N HIS A 6 19.88 -14.74 -1.79
CA HIS A 6 19.70 -16.14 -1.35
C HIS A 6 18.67 -16.44 -0.27
N TYR A 7 17.95 -15.45 0.28
CA TYR A 7 16.86 -15.70 1.22
C TYR A 7 15.68 -14.78 0.93
N ALA A 8 14.67 -15.32 0.25
CA ALA A 8 13.36 -14.68 0.11
C ALA A 8 12.53 -15.04 1.36
N PHE A 9 12.21 -14.03 2.17
CA PHE A 9 11.23 -14.15 3.24
C PHE A 9 9.90 -13.61 2.73
N GLU A 10 8.94 -14.50 2.59
CA GLU A 10 7.58 -14.16 2.17
C GLU A 10 6.64 -14.64 3.27
N ILE A 11 6.15 -13.68 4.07
CA ILE A 11 5.25 -13.96 5.19
C ILE A 11 3.83 -13.93 4.63
N TYR A 12 3.25 -15.13 4.47
CA TYR A 12 1.84 -15.26 4.13
C TYR A 12 1.02 -15.52 5.40
N PHE A 13 -0.09 -14.79 5.50
CA PHE A 13 -1.07 -14.92 6.56
C PHE A 13 -2.24 -15.77 6.09
N GLN A 14 -2.18 -17.09 6.29
CA GLN A 14 -3.39 -17.91 6.29
C GLN A 14 -3.20 -19.22 7.05
N GLY A 15 -4.21 -19.59 7.83
CA GLY A 15 -4.17 -20.71 8.76
C GLY A 15 -4.15 -22.07 8.07
N GLY A 16 -3.22 -22.92 8.51
CA GLY A 16 -3.33 -24.38 8.50
C GLY A 16 -3.53 -25.05 7.14
N SER A 17 -2.47 -25.18 6.36
CA SER A 17 -2.27 -26.22 5.33
C SER A 17 -0.79 -26.24 4.91
N ALA A 18 -0.26 -27.39 4.51
CA ALA A 18 1.07 -27.45 3.90
C ALA A 18 0.99 -26.78 2.51
N PHE A 19 1.77 -25.72 2.29
CA PHE A 19 1.79 -24.98 1.04
C PHE A 19 2.90 -25.52 0.13
N GLU A 20 2.56 -25.88 -1.11
CA GLU A 20 3.50 -26.13 -2.20
C GLU A 20 3.22 -25.12 -3.31
N ASP A 21 4.27 -24.51 -3.88
CA ASP A 21 4.13 -23.60 -5.03
C ASP A 21 3.92 -24.43 -6.31
N VAL A 22 2.66 -24.58 -6.72
CA VAL A 22 2.24 -25.23 -7.97
C VAL A 22 1.72 -24.20 -8.96
N CYS A 23 1.91 -24.44 -10.26
CA CYS A 23 1.35 -23.58 -11.30
C CYS A 23 -0.18 -23.76 -11.37
N ASN A 24 -0.95 -22.68 -11.25
CA ASN A 24 -2.42 -22.75 -11.32
C ASN A 24 -2.97 -23.24 -12.68
N GLU A 25 -2.16 -23.18 -13.74
CA GLU A 25 -2.54 -23.62 -15.09
C GLU A 25 -2.16 -25.09 -15.34
N ASP A 26 -1.17 -25.61 -14.61
CA ASP A 26 -0.67 -26.97 -14.71
C ASP A 26 -0.09 -27.43 -13.37
N ASP A 27 -0.90 -28.16 -12.61
CA ASP A 27 -0.56 -28.67 -11.27
C ASP A 27 0.63 -29.65 -11.28
N SER A 28 1.10 -30.10 -12.45
CA SER A 28 2.32 -30.92 -12.58
C SER A 28 3.61 -30.09 -12.49
N ILE A 29 3.52 -28.77 -12.65
CA ILE A 29 4.64 -27.85 -12.61
C ILE A 29 4.80 -27.29 -11.19
N ARG A 30 5.90 -27.67 -10.55
CA ARG A 30 6.31 -27.12 -9.25
C ARG A 30 7.30 -25.97 -9.45
N LEU A 31 7.14 -24.88 -8.71
CA LEU A 31 8.09 -23.77 -8.70
C LEU A 31 9.36 -24.20 -7.96
N ASN A 32 10.30 -24.81 -8.68
CA ASN A 32 11.59 -25.25 -8.13
C ASN A 32 12.64 -24.14 -8.24
N ASP A 33 12.33 -22.97 -7.66
CA ASP A 33 13.18 -21.76 -7.69
C ASP A 33 14.43 -21.87 -6.78
N GLY A 34 14.59 -22.99 -6.07
CA GLY A 34 15.67 -23.22 -5.12
C GLY A 34 15.53 -22.44 -3.81
N ALA A 35 14.42 -21.73 -3.59
CA ALA A 35 14.16 -21.00 -2.37
C ALA A 35 13.58 -21.93 -1.29
N LYS A 36 14.00 -21.73 -0.04
CA LYS A 36 13.35 -22.33 1.12
C LYS A 36 12.43 -21.29 1.75
N ARG A 37 11.15 -21.62 1.84
CA ARG A 37 10.11 -20.73 2.39
C ARG A 37 9.71 -21.22 3.78
N ILE A 38 9.61 -20.29 4.72
CA ILE A 38 9.11 -20.55 6.08
C ILE A 38 7.89 -19.66 6.28
N PHE A 39 6.76 -20.28 6.57
CA PHE A 39 5.49 -19.59 6.81
C PHE A 39 5.28 -19.45 8.31
N ILE A 40 5.03 -18.23 8.75
CA ILE A 40 4.86 -17.89 10.16
C ILE A 40 3.56 -17.10 10.30
N ASN A 41 2.67 -17.58 11.17
CA ASN A 41 1.42 -16.90 11.49
C ASN A 41 1.57 -16.09 12.79
N THR A 42 1.35 -14.77 12.75
CA THR A 42 1.46 -13.92 13.96
C THR A 42 0.28 -14.08 14.91
N HIS A 43 -0.85 -14.62 14.45
CA HIS A 43 -2.02 -14.95 15.29
C HIS A 43 -1.97 -16.37 15.90
N GLY A 44 -0.81 -17.02 15.88
CA GLY A 44 -0.63 -18.34 16.50
C GLY A 44 -0.98 -18.34 17.98
N GLN A 45 -1.69 -19.38 18.45
CA GLN A 45 -2.04 -19.53 19.87
C GLN A 45 -1.03 -20.35 20.67
N ASN A 46 -0.09 -21.03 20.00
CA ASN A 46 0.95 -21.80 20.67
C ASN A 46 2.01 -20.86 21.25
N LYS A 47 1.97 -20.67 22.57
CA LYS A 47 2.88 -19.80 23.31
C LYS A 47 3.91 -20.58 24.13
N GLU A 48 3.73 -21.89 24.28
CA GLU A 48 4.57 -22.73 25.15
C GLU A 48 5.80 -23.27 24.39
N ASP A 49 5.66 -23.52 23.08
CA ASP A 49 6.73 -24.06 22.23
C ASP A 49 7.60 -22.99 21.56
N VAL A 50 7.34 -21.71 21.83
CA VAL A 50 8.02 -20.58 21.17
C VAL A 50 8.62 -19.63 22.19
N SER A 51 9.80 -19.10 21.86
CA SER A 51 10.49 -18.17 22.78
C SER A 51 9.69 -16.88 23.00
N PRO A 52 9.76 -16.27 24.21
CA PRO A 52 9.12 -14.99 24.48
C PRO A 52 9.57 -13.87 23.54
N GLU A 53 10.86 -13.86 23.16
CA GLU A 53 11.43 -12.90 22.19
C GLU A 53 10.75 -13.03 20.81
N PHE A 54 10.49 -14.26 20.36
CA PHE A 54 9.79 -14.50 19.10
C PHE A 54 8.32 -14.04 19.14
N ILE A 55 7.61 -14.29 20.24
CA ILE A 55 6.23 -13.77 20.42
C ILE A 55 6.22 -12.24 20.36
N ALA A 56 7.19 -11.59 21.01
CA ALA A 56 7.31 -10.14 20.99
C ALA A 56 7.59 -9.61 19.57
N LEU A 57 8.44 -10.29 18.80
CA LEU A 57 8.67 -9.98 17.39
C LEU A 57 7.40 -10.10 16.55
N MET A 58 6.61 -11.17 16.72
CA MET A 58 5.36 -11.35 15.97
C MET A 58 4.37 -10.23 16.25
N ARG A 59 4.22 -9.82 17.51
CA ARG A 59 3.35 -8.68 17.88
C ARG A 59 3.84 -7.37 17.30
N PHE A 60 5.15 -7.12 17.31
CA PHE A 60 5.73 -5.93 16.71
C PHE A 60 5.47 -5.87 15.20
N ILE A 61 5.59 -6.99 14.49
CA ILE A 61 5.27 -7.08 13.05
C ILE A 61 3.80 -6.79 12.78
N GLU A 62 2.90 -7.35 13.59
CA GLU A 62 1.46 -7.26 13.39
C GLU A 62 0.90 -5.86 13.68
N TYR A 63 1.29 -5.27 14.81
CA TYR A 63 0.68 -4.02 15.28
C TYR A 63 1.55 -2.78 15.05
N ASN A 64 2.84 -2.95 14.71
CA ASN A 64 3.83 -1.86 14.63
C ASN A 64 3.90 -1.02 15.93
N GLU A 65 3.34 -1.53 17.02
CA GLU A 65 3.39 -0.94 18.34
C GLU A 65 4.65 -1.42 19.02
N GLY A 66 5.41 -0.47 19.56
CA GLY A 66 6.49 -0.76 20.48
C GLY A 66 5.89 -1.35 21.73
N VAL A 67 5.71 -2.67 21.76
CA VAL A 67 5.51 -3.38 23.01
C VAL A 67 6.65 -2.91 23.91
N GLU A 68 6.34 -2.37 25.09
CA GLU A 68 7.33 -2.06 26.13
C GLU A 68 8.02 -3.36 26.51
N THR A 69 8.97 -3.78 25.67
CA THR A 69 9.75 -4.98 25.86
C THR A 69 10.97 -4.48 26.59
N GLN A 70 11.11 -4.86 27.86
CA GLN A 70 12.32 -4.61 28.61
C GLN A 70 13.50 -5.14 27.76
N GLU A 71 14.44 -4.26 27.40
CA GLU A 71 15.54 -4.57 26.47
C GLU A 71 16.34 -5.81 26.89
N GLU A 72 16.38 -6.10 28.19
CA GLU A 72 17.04 -7.28 28.78
C GLU A 72 16.42 -8.62 28.36
N SER A 73 15.14 -8.64 27.98
CA SER A 73 14.40 -9.86 27.61
C SER A 73 14.40 -10.14 26.10
N ALA A 74 14.67 -9.11 25.27
CA ALA A 74 14.56 -9.20 23.81
C ALA A 74 15.56 -8.29 23.06
N PRO A 75 16.88 -8.55 23.19
CA PRO A 75 17.92 -7.68 22.65
C PRO A 75 17.93 -7.61 21.10
N ASN A 76 17.48 -8.65 20.39
CA ASN A 76 17.41 -8.60 18.93
C ASN A 76 16.19 -7.82 18.44
N LEU A 77 15.07 -7.92 19.17
CA LEU A 77 13.88 -7.12 18.89
C LEU A 77 14.19 -5.63 19.03
N ALA A 78 14.90 -5.22 20.09
CA ALA A 78 15.33 -3.84 20.28
C ALA A 78 16.19 -3.33 19.10
N LYS A 79 17.11 -4.15 18.58
CA LYS A 79 17.89 -3.80 17.37
C LYS A 79 17.01 -3.60 16.14
N ILE A 80 16.02 -4.46 15.93
CA ILE A 80 15.06 -4.36 14.82
C ILE A 80 14.23 -3.09 14.96
N GLN A 81 13.65 -2.84 16.15
CA GLN A 81 12.88 -1.63 16.45
C GLN A 81 13.69 -0.35 16.18
N ASN A 82 14.93 -0.30 16.68
CA ASN A 82 15.83 0.83 16.43
C ASN A 82 16.12 1.04 14.95
N ARG A 83 16.35 -0.04 14.19
CA ARG A 83 16.59 0.07 12.75
C ARG A 83 15.35 0.56 12.01
N VAL A 84 14.16 0.07 12.38
CA VAL A 84 12.88 0.52 11.82
C VAL A 84 12.65 2.00 12.15
N ALA A 85 12.93 2.43 13.38
CA ALA A 85 12.81 3.84 13.78
C ALA A 85 13.77 4.74 12.97
N GLN A 86 15.03 4.32 12.77
CA GLN A 86 15.98 5.06 11.93
C GLN A 86 15.52 5.17 10.47
N ILE A 87 14.95 4.10 9.90
CA ILE A 87 14.41 4.11 8.53
C ILE A 87 13.20 5.05 8.45
N LYS A 88 12.29 5.00 9.44
CA LYS A 88 11.13 5.90 9.51
C LYS A 88 11.55 7.37 9.66
N ALA A 89 12.62 7.64 10.40
CA ALA A 89 13.19 8.97 10.59
C ALA A 89 14.07 9.43 9.42
N SER A 90 14.36 8.55 8.45
CA SER A 90 15.17 8.90 7.29
C SER A 90 14.38 9.84 6.37
N GLU A 91 14.92 11.04 6.17
CA GLU A 91 14.34 12.08 5.30
C GLU A 91 14.13 11.58 3.87
N GLU A 92 15.04 10.77 3.33
CA GLU A 92 14.92 10.19 1.98
C GLU A 92 13.67 9.30 1.84
N VAL A 93 13.36 8.51 2.88
CA VAL A 93 12.15 7.68 2.92
C VAL A 93 10.93 8.58 3.03
N GLY A 94 10.96 9.59 3.91
CA GLY A 94 9.89 10.59 4.03
C GLY A 94 9.57 11.31 2.71
N VAL A 95 10.59 11.75 1.97
CA VAL A 95 10.44 12.43 0.67
C VAL A 95 9.79 11.51 -0.37
N LYS A 96 10.22 10.25 -0.47
CA LYS A 96 9.61 9.28 -1.39
C LYS A 96 8.13 9.03 -1.09
N PHE A 97 7.76 9.00 0.19
CA PHE A 97 6.36 8.88 0.58
C PHE A 97 5.58 10.17 0.25
N MET A 98 6.11 11.36 0.54
CA MET A 98 5.43 12.63 0.20
C MET A 98 5.22 12.79 -1.31
N GLN A 99 6.22 12.47 -2.15
CA GLN A 99 6.11 12.54 -3.61
C GLN A 99 4.98 11.65 -4.14
N ARG A 100 4.89 10.40 -3.68
CA ARG A 100 3.81 9.50 -4.11
C ARG A 100 2.43 10.04 -3.72
N TRP A 101 2.31 10.61 -2.52
CA TRP A 101 1.05 11.21 -2.07
C TRP A 101 0.66 12.44 -2.91
N GLU A 102 1.63 13.28 -3.26
CA GLU A 102 1.42 14.44 -4.14
C GLU A 102 1.00 13.98 -5.55
N GLU A 103 1.70 12.99 -6.13
CA GLU A 103 1.37 12.42 -7.43
C GLU A 103 -0.06 11.82 -7.46
N GLU A 104 -0.43 11.02 -6.45
CA GLU A 104 -1.77 10.45 -6.35
C GLU A 104 -2.86 11.52 -6.18
N ALA A 105 -2.58 12.59 -5.43
CA ALA A 105 -3.51 13.71 -5.26
C ALA A 105 -3.72 14.47 -6.58
N ILE A 106 -2.64 14.71 -7.33
CA ILE A 106 -2.69 15.34 -8.65
C ILE A 106 -3.50 14.46 -9.62
N ILE A 107 -3.19 13.16 -9.71
CA ILE A 107 -3.91 12.23 -10.60
C ILE A 107 -5.42 12.22 -10.30
N LYS A 108 -5.80 12.15 -9.02
CA LYS A 108 -7.23 12.17 -8.62
C LYS A 108 -7.90 13.50 -8.96
N HIS A 109 -7.20 14.61 -8.75
CA HIS A 109 -7.70 15.92 -9.10
C HIS A 109 -7.90 16.04 -10.62
N ASP A 110 -6.90 15.69 -11.41
CA ASP A 110 -6.93 15.79 -12.87
C ASP A 110 -7.98 14.87 -13.48
N ALA A 111 -8.14 13.64 -12.96
CA ALA A 111 -9.20 12.73 -13.38
C ALA A 111 -10.60 13.33 -13.17
N LYS A 112 -10.83 14.00 -12.03
CA LYS A 112 -12.11 14.67 -11.74
C LYS A 112 -12.34 15.87 -12.65
N GLU A 113 -11.28 16.61 -12.97
CA GLU A 113 -11.37 17.76 -13.88
C GLU A 113 -11.66 17.30 -15.32
N GLU A 114 -11.04 16.23 -15.79
CA GLU A 114 -11.31 15.66 -17.12
C GLU A 114 -12.73 15.08 -17.22
N GLU A 115 -13.23 14.44 -16.15
CA GLU A 115 -14.63 13.97 -16.09
C GLU A 115 -15.61 15.13 -16.21
N ARG A 116 -15.36 16.24 -15.50
CA ARG A 116 -16.18 17.44 -15.59
C ARG A 116 -16.11 18.07 -16.98
N LEU A 117 -14.91 18.17 -17.55
CA LEU A 117 -14.68 18.72 -18.88
C LEU A 117 -15.39 17.90 -19.97
N SER A 118 -15.28 16.57 -19.90
CA SER A 118 -15.98 15.67 -20.80
C SER A 118 -17.51 15.77 -20.66
N SER A 119 -18.02 15.95 -19.44
CA SER A 119 -19.44 16.18 -19.18
C SER A 119 -19.92 17.51 -19.79
N ILE A 120 -19.14 18.59 -19.66
CA ILE A 120 -19.45 19.88 -20.29
C ILE A 120 -19.49 19.72 -21.82
N ARG A 121 -18.46 19.10 -22.42
CA ARG A 121 -18.40 18.85 -23.88
C ARG A 121 -19.59 18.03 -24.36
N ASN A 122 -19.96 16.98 -23.64
CA ASN A 122 -21.11 16.14 -23.99
C ASN A 122 -22.42 16.91 -23.97
N ILE A 123 -22.65 17.75 -22.95
CA ILE A 123 -23.84 18.60 -22.86
C ILE A 123 -23.86 19.63 -23.98
N MET A 124 -22.74 20.30 -24.26
CA MET A 124 -22.62 21.26 -25.35
C MET A 124 -22.97 20.61 -26.70
N ASN A 125 -22.44 19.42 -26.97
CA ASN A 125 -22.66 18.73 -28.24
C ASN A 125 -24.08 18.18 -28.40
N ASN A 126 -24.62 17.54 -27.34
CA ASN A 126 -25.91 16.85 -27.41
C ASN A 126 -27.10 17.81 -27.31
N LEU A 127 -27.00 18.82 -26.45
CA LEU A 127 -28.08 19.78 -26.20
C LEU A 127 -27.88 21.10 -26.96
N LYS A 128 -26.78 21.24 -27.71
CA LYS A 128 -26.39 22.47 -28.45
C LYS A 128 -26.37 23.71 -27.56
N LEU A 129 -25.98 23.52 -26.30
CA LEU A 129 -25.84 24.57 -25.31
C LEU A 129 -24.47 25.23 -25.42
N THR A 130 -24.38 26.49 -25.01
CA THR A 130 -23.10 27.16 -24.82
C THR A 130 -22.33 26.57 -23.64
N ALA A 131 -21.01 26.81 -23.57
CA ALA A 131 -20.19 26.34 -22.46
C ALA A 131 -20.71 26.83 -21.09
N GLU A 132 -21.18 28.09 -21.01
CA GLU A 132 -21.75 28.66 -19.78
C GLU A 132 -23.05 28.00 -19.37
N GLU A 133 -23.95 27.73 -20.31
CA GLU A 133 -25.21 27.05 -20.04
C GLU A 133 -24.99 25.59 -19.63
N ALA A 134 -24.03 24.92 -20.26
CA ALA A 134 -23.63 23.57 -19.90
C ALA A 134 -23.03 23.51 -18.49
N MET A 135 -22.13 24.43 -18.15
CA MET A 135 -21.55 24.54 -16.80
C MET A 135 -22.60 24.89 -15.74
N LYS A 136 -23.55 25.78 -16.07
CA LYS A 136 -24.68 26.11 -15.21
C LYS A 136 -25.58 24.90 -14.96
N ALA A 137 -25.86 24.10 -15.99
CA ALA A 137 -26.62 22.86 -15.87
C ALA A 137 -25.92 21.82 -14.97
N LEU A 138 -24.59 21.83 -14.94
CA LEU A 138 -23.77 20.99 -14.06
C LEU A 138 -23.56 21.57 -12.64
N ASN A 139 -24.19 22.71 -12.31
CA ASN A 139 -24.00 23.43 -11.05
C ASN A 139 -22.53 23.76 -10.74
N ILE A 140 -21.74 24.06 -11.78
CA ILE A 140 -20.36 24.52 -11.61
C ILE A 140 -20.40 25.96 -11.10
N PRO A 141 -19.61 26.33 -10.07
CA PRO A 141 -19.54 27.72 -9.60
C PRO A 141 -19.06 28.66 -10.71
N GLU A 142 -19.67 29.86 -10.82
CA GLU A 142 -19.29 30.85 -11.85
C GLU A 142 -17.81 31.28 -11.74
N ALA A 143 -17.24 31.23 -10.53
CA ALA A 143 -15.82 31.49 -10.29
C ALA A 143 -14.89 30.55 -11.09
N ASP A 144 -15.35 29.31 -11.36
CA ASP A 144 -14.57 28.30 -12.07
C ASP A 144 -14.83 28.32 -13.59
N TYR A 145 -15.75 29.15 -14.09
CA TYR A 145 -16.07 29.20 -15.52
C TYR A 145 -14.86 29.61 -16.36
N GLY A 146 -14.04 30.53 -15.85
CA GLY A 146 -12.80 30.93 -16.53
C GLY A 146 -11.84 29.77 -16.72
N LYS A 147 -11.73 28.88 -15.72
CA LYS A 147 -10.88 27.69 -15.74
C LYS A 147 -11.32 26.73 -16.84
N TYR A 148 -12.59 26.32 -16.83
CA TYR A 148 -13.09 25.34 -17.80
C TYR A 148 -13.16 25.90 -19.21
N LYS A 149 -13.52 27.17 -19.41
CA LYS A 149 -13.49 27.81 -20.74
C LYS A 149 -12.12 27.82 -21.38
N ALA A 150 -11.05 27.93 -20.59
CA ALA A 150 -9.69 27.87 -21.11
C ALA A 150 -9.26 26.45 -21.53
N MET A 151 -9.97 25.42 -21.06
CA MET A 151 -9.68 23.99 -21.31
C MET A 151 -10.60 23.34 -22.36
N LEU A 152 -11.70 24.02 -22.72
CA LEU A 152 -12.68 23.57 -23.72
C LEU A 152 -12.25 23.92 -25.14
#